data_AF-A0A7Z9F0G2-F1
#
_entry.id   AF-A0A7Z9F0G2-F1
#
_cell.length_a   1.000
_cell.length_b   1.000
_cell.length_c   1.000
_cell.angle_alpha   90.00
_cell.angle_beta   90.00
_cell.angle_gamma   90.00
#
_symmetry.space_group_name_H-M   'P 1'
#
loop_
_entity.id
_entity.type
_entity.pdbx_description
1 polymer ?
#
loop_
_entity_poly.entity_id
_entity_poly.type
_entity_poly.pdbx_seq_one_letter_code
_entity_poly.pdbx_strand_id
1 'polypeptide(L)'
;MLHTRLTEMLGISHPVMSAPMAMHCGGKLAAAVSQAGGLGSFGGINPEGPDWVLQQIRHIRSQTDQPFGVGFITQMIADLPDNFQAVLDERAPVIAFSFVDPKPWLAQAKDSSALVMCQVQSLQGAEEAVSAG
;
A
#
# COMPACT_ATOMS: atom_id res chain seq x y z
N MET A 1 -5.37 -23.03 -9.00
CA MET A 1 -5.19 -21.72 -8.33
C MET A 1 -6.57 -21.16 -8.01
N LEU A 2 -6.70 -20.38 -6.92
CA LEU A 2 -7.97 -19.73 -6.56
C LEU A 2 -8.10 -18.43 -7.36
N HIS A 3 -9.13 -18.34 -8.21
CA HIS A 3 -9.46 -17.12 -8.95
C HIS A 3 -10.55 -16.35 -8.22
N THR A 4 -10.26 -15.10 -7.89
CA THR A 4 -11.13 -14.18 -7.15
C THR A 4 -11.06 -12.78 -7.75
N ARG A 5 -12.01 -11.91 -7.40
CA ARG A 5 -11.96 -10.48 -7.77
C ARG A 5 -10.66 -9.81 -7.33
N LEU A 6 -10.08 -10.23 -6.19
CA LEU A 6 -8.80 -9.69 -5.69
C LEU A 6 -7.64 -10.06 -6.61
N THR A 7 -7.55 -11.33 -7.01
CA THR A 7 -6.49 -11.81 -7.92
C THR A 7 -6.60 -11.19 -9.30
N GLU A 8 -7.82 -11.00 -9.81
CA GLU A 8 -8.08 -10.33 -11.10
C GLU A 8 -7.70 -8.85 -11.06
N MET A 9 -8.15 -8.13 -10.03
CA MET A 9 -7.92 -6.68 -9.90
C MET A 9 -6.43 -6.35 -9.72
N LEU A 10 -5.69 -7.18 -8.98
CA LEU A 10 -4.27 -6.95 -8.70
C LEU A 10 -3.33 -7.67 -9.67
N GLY A 11 -3.80 -8.65 -10.44
CA GLY A 11 -2.93 -9.48 -11.27
C GLY A 11 -2.00 -10.42 -10.47
N ILE A 12 -2.46 -10.93 -9.31
CA ILE A 12 -1.69 -11.83 -8.43
C ILE A 12 -2.22 -13.26 -8.46
N SER A 13 -1.38 -14.25 -8.14
CA SER A 13 -1.70 -15.69 -8.20
C SER A 13 -2.44 -16.20 -6.95
N HIS A 14 -2.23 -15.55 -5.81
CA HIS A 14 -2.77 -15.96 -4.53
C HIS A 14 -3.62 -14.82 -3.94
N PRO A 15 -4.85 -15.07 -3.48
CA PRO A 15 -5.70 -14.06 -2.85
C PRO A 15 -5.24 -13.76 -1.41
N VAL A 16 -3.95 -13.47 -1.25
CA VAL A 16 -3.28 -13.26 0.03
C VAL A 16 -2.46 -11.98 -0.07
N MET A 17 -2.64 -11.11 0.92
CA MET A 17 -1.87 -9.88 1.10
C MET A 17 -1.19 -9.94 2.46
N SER A 18 0.09 -9.57 2.53
CA SER A 18 0.76 -9.32 3.82
C SER A 18 0.40 -7.92 4.30
N ALA A 19 -0.12 -7.79 5.52
CA ALA A 19 -0.46 -6.48 6.07
C ALA A 19 0.77 -5.56 6.20
N PRO A 20 0.68 -4.28 5.81
CA PRO A 20 1.73 -3.30 6.03
C PRO A 20 1.78 -2.95 7.53
N MET A 21 2.93 -3.20 8.15
CA MET A 21 3.24 -2.95 9.55
C MET A 21 4.40 -1.95 9.64
N ALA A 22 4.08 -0.71 10.00
CA ALA A 22 5.08 0.34 10.23
C ALA A 22 6.18 -0.18 11.18
N MET A 23 7.45 0.13 10.86
CA MET A 23 8.66 -0.31 11.58
C MET A 23 8.96 -1.81 11.60
N HIS A 24 8.04 -2.68 11.18
CA HIS A 24 8.20 -4.14 11.30
C HIS A 24 8.34 -4.85 9.95
N CYS A 25 7.83 -4.26 8.87
CA CYS A 25 8.03 -4.79 7.52
C CYS A 25 8.63 -3.72 6.60
N GLY A 26 9.64 -4.12 5.83
CA GLY A 26 10.27 -3.34 4.79
C GLY A 26 10.24 -4.07 3.43
N GLY A 27 11.01 -3.56 2.48
CA GLY A 27 11.02 -4.03 1.10
C GLY A 27 11.39 -5.51 0.97
N LYS A 28 12.25 -6.06 1.84
CA LYS A 28 12.65 -7.49 1.78
C LYS A 28 11.45 -8.43 1.94
N LEU A 29 10.60 -8.17 2.93
CA LEU A 29 9.42 -9.00 3.18
C LEU A 29 8.38 -8.81 2.07
N ALA A 30 8.13 -7.56 1.67
CA ALA A 30 7.21 -7.25 0.58
C ALA A 30 7.65 -7.93 -0.73
N ALA A 31 8.93 -7.85 -1.09
CA ALA A 31 9.50 -8.50 -2.26
C ALA A 31 9.27 -10.02 -2.25
N ALA A 32 9.57 -10.67 -1.13
CA ALA A 32 9.40 -12.13 -1.00
C ALA A 32 7.93 -12.55 -1.17
N VAL A 33 6.99 -11.81 -0.58
CA VAL A 33 5.54 -12.11 -0.71
C VAL A 33 5.05 -11.85 -2.13
N SER A 34 5.45 -10.74 -2.76
CA SER A 34 5.09 -10.43 -4.15
C SER A 34 5.67 -11.45 -5.13
N GLN A 35 6.94 -11.86 -4.94
CA GLN A 35 7.58 -12.90 -5.74
C GLN A 35 6.90 -14.27 -5.60
N ALA A 36 6.37 -14.57 -4.41
CA ALA A 36 5.58 -15.77 -4.17
C ALA A 36 4.16 -15.72 -4.79
N GLY A 37 3.74 -14.59 -5.35
CA GLY A 37 2.47 -14.42 -6.06
C GLY A 37 1.32 -13.90 -5.20
N GLY A 38 1.58 -13.35 -4.01
CA GLY A 38 0.63 -12.56 -3.24
C GLY A 38 0.83 -11.05 -3.44
N LEU A 39 0.11 -10.22 -2.67
CA LEU A 39 0.40 -8.78 -2.57
C LEU A 39 1.31 -8.53 -1.37
N GLY A 40 2.62 -8.45 -1.61
CA GLY A 40 3.57 -8.01 -0.60
C GLY A 40 3.40 -6.54 -0.30
N SER A 41 3.46 -6.15 0.98
CA SER A 41 3.32 -4.74 1.38
C SER A 41 4.28 -4.35 2.48
N PHE A 42 4.66 -3.07 2.54
CA PHE A 42 5.44 -2.51 3.63
C PHE A 42 4.80 -1.24 4.22
N GLY A 43 5.20 -0.85 5.44
CA GLY A 43 4.68 0.35 6.09
C GLY A 43 5.45 1.60 5.68
N GLY A 44 4.76 2.61 5.14
CA GLY A 44 5.36 3.88 4.71
C GLY A 44 5.65 4.87 5.85
N ILE A 45 5.12 4.61 7.06
CA ILE A 45 5.42 5.39 8.26
C ILE A 45 6.75 4.88 8.84
N ASN A 46 7.82 5.67 8.68
CA ASN A 46 9.15 5.37 9.21
C ASN A 46 9.90 6.70 9.50
N PRO A 47 10.53 6.86 10.69
CA PRO A 47 11.28 8.07 11.06
C PRO A 47 12.58 8.27 10.26
N GLU A 48 13.06 7.27 9.52
CA GLU A 48 14.21 7.42 8.59
C GLU A 48 13.87 8.29 7.37
N GLY A 49 12.58 8.60 7.15
CA GLY A 49 12.14 9.57 6.15
C GLY A 49 11.95 9.01 4.74
N PRO A 50 11.79 9.88 3.72
CA PRO A 50 11.44 9.48 2.36
C PRO A 50 12.54 8.65 1.68
N ASP A 51 13.82 8.91 1.98
CA ASP A 51 14.93 8.14 1.40
C ASP A 51 14.85 6.65 1.75
N TRP A 52 14.40 6.32 2.95
CA TRP A 52 14.17 4.93 3.34
C TRP A 52 13.03 4.30 2.53
N VAL A 53 11.94 5.03 2.31
CA VAL A 53 10.80 4.58 1.49
C VAL A 53 11.26 4.29 0.06
N LEU A 54 12.03 5.20 -0.53
CA LEU A 54 12.60 5.04 -1.87
C LEU A 54 13.49 3.79 -1.95
N GLN A 55 14.33 3.56 -0.93
CA GLN A 55 15.16 2.36 -0.85
C GLN A 55 14.32 1.07 -0.79
N GLN A 56 13.21 1.07 -0.03
CA GLN A 56 12.33 -0.11 0.04
C GLN A 56 11.68 -0.39 -1.32
N ILE A 57 11.14 0.63 -1.99
CA ILE A 57 10.50 0.49 -3.30
C ILE A 57 11.49 -0.01 -4.35
N ARG A 58 12.68 0.61 -4.41
CA ARG A 58 13.75 0.19 -5.34
C ARG A 58 14.21 -1.23 -5.07
N HIS A 59 14.31 -1.62 -3.79
CA HIS A 59 14.64 -2.99 -3.43
C HIS A 59 13.58 -3.96 -3.96
N ILE A 60 12.28 -3.71 -3.74
CA ILE A 60 11.21 -4.58 -4.24
C ILE A 60 11.30 -4.73 -5.77
N ARG A 61 11.41 -3.62 -6.50
CA ARG A 61 11.53 -3.61 -7.97
C ARG A 61 12.77 -4.32 -8.49
N SER A 62 13.85 -4.38 -7.70
CA SER A 62 15.06 -5.15 -8.07
C SER A 62 14.87 -6.67 -7.95
N GLN A 63 13.88 -7.12 -7.18
CA GLN A 63 13.65 -8.54 -6.89
C GLN A 63 12.47 -9.11 -7.68
N THR A 64 11.50 -8.29 -8.07
CA THR A 64 10.28 -8.76 -8.75
C THR A 64 9.57 -7.64 -9.52
N ASP A 65 8.94 -8.02 -10.63
CA ASP A 65 8.00 -7.19 -11.39
C ASP A 65 6.54 -7.34 -10.91
N GLN A 66 6.30 -8.18 -9.90
CA GLN A 66 4.97 -8.38 -9.32
C GLN A 66 4.53 -7.15 -8.51
N PRO A 67 3.21 -6.87 -8.44
CA PRO A 67 2.70 -5.71 -7.72
C PRO A 67 3.01 -5.82 -6.22
N PHE A 68 3.14 -4.66 -5.58
CA PHE A 68 3.34 -4.52 -4.14
C PHE A 68 2.49 -3.35 -3.61
N GLY A 69 2.30 -3.31 -2.29
CA GLY A 69 1.58 -2.25 -1.61
C GLY A 69 2.44 -1.45 -0.63
N VAL A 70 2.03 -0.21 -0.38
CA VAL A 70 2.55 0.62 0.72
C VAL A 70 1.40 1.06 1.60
N GLY A 71 1.49 0.77 2.90
CA GLY A 71 0.44 1.09 3.85
C GLY A 71 0.78 2.25 4.76
N PHE A 72 -0.24 3.03 5.11
CA PHE A 72 -0.16 4.17 6.00
C PHE A 72 -1.21 4.09 7.10
N ILE A 73 -0.76 4.38 8.33
CA ILE A 73 -1.65 4.78 9.40
C ILE A 73 -2.12 6.19 9.02
N THR A 74 -3.36 6.33 8.54
CA THR A 74 -3.80 7.51 7.78
C THR A 74 -3.58 8.84 8.52
N GLN A 75 -3.81 8.85 9.83
CA GLN A 75 -3.59 10.05 10.66
C GLN A 75 -2.12 10.49 10.75
N MET A 76 -1.17 9.58 10.57
CA MET A 76 0.28 9.87 10.63
C MET A 76 0.86 10.38 9.32
N ILE A 77 0.07 10.42 8.23
CA ILE A 77 0.54 10.99 6.96
C ILE A 77 0.85 12.48 7.12
N ALA A 78 0.05 13.21 7.92
CA ALA A 78 0.28 14.63 8.17
C ALA A 78 1.59 14.91 8.93
N ASP A 79 2.05 13.95 9.74
CA ASP A 79 3.30 14.06 10.51
C ASP A 79 4.53 13.75 9.65
N LEU A 80 4.36 12.95 8.59
CA LEU A 80 5.42 12.50 7.68
C LEU A 80 4.97 12.63 6.21
N PRO A 81 4.63 13.84 5.73
CA PRO A 81 4.04 14.03 4.40
C PRO A 81 5.01 13.65 3.29
N ASP A 82 6.31 13.86 3.50
CA ASP A 82 7.35 13.55 2.51
C ASP A 82 7.45 12.03 2.25
N ASN A 83 7.18 11.19 3.25
CA ASN A 83 7.14 9.74 3.05
C ASN A 83 6.00 9.36 2.10
N PHE A 84 4.83 9.98 2.27
CA PHE A 84 3.69 9.74 1.40
C PHE A 84 3.96 10.28 -0.01
N GLN A 85 4.52 11.48 -0.13
CA GLN A 85 4.91 12.05 -1.42
C GLN A 85 5.90 11.15 -2.17
N ALA A 86 6.90 10.58 -1.48
CA ALA A 86 7.84 9.65 -2.09
C ALA A 86 7.16 8.39 -2.67
N VAL A 87 6.10 7.89 -2.04
CA VAL A 87 5.30 6.76 -2.56
C VAL A 87 4.53 7.16 -3.81
N LEU A 88 3.95 8.36 -3.83
CA LEU A 88 3.23 8.89 -5.00
C LEU A 88 4.17 9.09 -6.19
N ASP A 89 5.34 9.70 -5.95
CA ASP A 89 6.34 10.00 -6.99
C ASP A 89 6.91 8.71 -7.61
N GLU A 90 7.15 7.70 -6.77
CA GLU A 90 7.58 6.38 -7.24
C GLU A 90 6.44 5.55 -7.84
N ARG A 91 5.19 6.03 -7.83
CA ARG A 91 4.00 5.35 -8.40
C ARG A 91 3.85 3.92 -7.88
N ALA A 92 3.75 3.78 -6.56
CA ALA A 92 3.48 2.47 -5.97
C ALA A 92 2.16 1.89 -6.53
N PRO A 93 2.10 0.59 -6.88
CA PRO A 93 0.91 -0.01 -7.49
C PRO A 93 -0.32 0.01 -6.60
N VAL A 94 -0.11 -0.15 -5.28
CA VAL A 94 -1.19 -0.16 -4.28
C VAL A 94 -0.83 0.75 -3.11
N ILE A 95 -1.78 1.59 -2.69
CA ILE A 95 -1.68 2.39 -1.47
C ILE A 95 -2.81 1.96 -0.53
N ALA A 96 -2.45 1.58 0.70
CA ALA A 96 -3.40 1.15 1.73
C ALA A 96 -3.51 2.17 2.86
N PHE A 97 -4.73 2.60 3.17
CA PHE A 97 -5.07 3.50 4.27
C PHE A 97 -5.70 2.73 5.43
N SER A 98 -5.30 3.06 6.66
CA SER A 98 -5.78 2.38 7.87
C SER A 98 -6.39 3.33 8.91
N PHE A 99 -7.41 2.80 9.61
CA PHE A 99 -8.07 3.33 10.82
C PHE A 99 -9.00 4.52 10.66
N VAL A 100 -8.57 5.61 10.03
CA VAL A 100 -9.35 6.85 9.94
C VAL A 100 -9.69 7.23 8.49
N ASP A 101 -10.53 8.26 8.32
CA ASP A 101 -11.02 8.73 7.02
C ASP A 101 -9.88 8.96 6.02
N PRO A 102 -9.84 8.21 4.89
CA PRO A 102 -8.81 8.35 3.88
C PRO A 102 -9.02 9.54 2.94
N LYS A 103 -10.22 10.16 2.93
CA LYS A 103 -10.60 11.21 1.97
C LYS A 103 -9.57 12.34 1.79
N PRO A 104 -8.88 12.83 2.83
CA PRO A 104 -7.87 13.89 2.66
C PRO A 104 -6.73 13.51 1.70
N TRP A 105 -6.42 12.22 1.58
CA TRP A 105 -5.26 11.70 0.83
C TRP A 105 -5.66 10.90 -0.42
N LEU A 106 -6.94 10.54 -0.52
CA LEU A 106 -7.44 9.61 -1.51
C LEU A 106 -7.35 10.14 -2.95
N ALA A 107 -7.57 11.44 -3.17
CA ALA A 107 -7.40 12.05 -4.48
C ALA A 107 -5.94 11.94 -4.96
N GLN A 108 -4.97 12.32 -4.11
CA GLN A 108 -3.55 12.24 -4.44
C GLN A 108 -3.09 10.82 -4.76
N ALA A 109 -3.55 9.83 -3.98
CA ALA A 109 -3.24 8.41 -4.23
C ALA A 109 -3.83 7.89 -5.55
N LYS A 110 -5.04 8.32 -5.91
CA LYS A 110 -5.65 7.94 -7.21
C LYS A 110 -4.98 8.64 -8.38
N ASP A 111 -4.62 9.91 -8.23
CA ASP A 111 -3.93 10.69 -9.25
C ASP A 111 -2.52 10.13 -9.54
N SER A 112 -1.89 9.43 -8.58
CA SER A 112 -0.65 8.67 -8.81
C SER A 112 -0.87 7.32 -9.52
N SER A 113 -2.09 7.04 -9.99
CA SER A 113 -2.52 5.78 -10.64
C SER A 113 -2.46 4.53 -9.73
N ALA A 114 -2.37 4.71 -8.41
CA ALA A 114 -2.37 3.60 -7.48
C ALA A 114 -3.79 3.03 -7.32
N LEU A 115 -3.89 1.71 -7.15
CA LEU A 115 -5.08 1.12 -6.57
C LEU A 115 -5.13 1.46 -5.08
N VAL A 116 -6.27 1.97 -4.63
CA VAL A 116 -6.45 2.36 -3.23
C VAL A 116 -7.16 1.26 -2.46
N MET A 117 -6.65 0.92 -1.28
CA MET A 117 -7.29 0.02 -0.32
C MET A 117 -7.57 0.75 0.98
N CYS A 118 -8.76 0.54 1.55
CA CYS A 118 -9.15 1.14 2.83
C CYS A 118 -9.43 0.02 3.83
N GLN A 119 -8.63 -0.06 4.90
CA GLN A 119 -8.93 -0.92 6.03
C GLN A 119 -9.97 -0.25 6.92
N VAL A 120 -11.15 -0.87 6.98
CA VAL A 120 -12.31 -0.38 7.74
C VAL A 120 -12.62 -1.31 8.91
N GLN A 121 -13.23 -0.75 9.97
CA GLN A 121 -13.58 -1.49 11.20
C GLN A 121 -15.09 -1.66 11.39
N SER A 122 -15.90 -1.14 10.47
CA SER A 122 -17.35 -1.20 10.50
C SER A 122 -17.94 -1.25 9.10
N LEU A 123 -19.21 -1.68 9.00
CA LEU A 123 -19.96 -1.63 7.74
C LEU A 123 -20.10 -0.20 7.22
N GLN A 124 -20.41 0.75 8.12
CA GLN A 124 -20.49 2.17 7.76
C GLN A 124 -19.17 2.67 7.16
N GLY A 125 -18.02 2.30 7.75
CA GLY A 125 -16.71 2.67 7.19
C GLY A 125 -16.50 2.07 5.79
N ALA A 126 -17.00 0.87 5.53
CA ALA A 126 -16.96 0.27 4.19
C ALA A 126 -17.81 1.06 3.18
N GLU A 127 -19.02 1.47 3.55
CA GLU A 127 -19.90 2.28 2.71
C GLU A 127 -19.30 3.66 2.41
N GLU A 128 -18.68 4.30 3.41
CA GLU A 128 -17.99 5.57 3.25
C GLU A 128 -16.77 5.46 2.33
N ALA A 129 -15.98 4.39 2.46
CA ALA A 129 -14.85 4.12 1.58
C ALA A 129 -15.30 3.89 0.14
N VAL A 130 -16.36 3.10 -0.09
CA VAL A 130 -16.92 2.88 -1.44
C VAL A 130 -17.48 4.18 -2.03
N SER A 131 -18.10 5.02 -1.21
CA SER A 131 -18.66 6.32 -1.65
C SER A 131 -17.57 7.35 -2.00
N ALA A 132 -16.36 7.21 -1.45
CA ALA A 132 -15.20 8.00 -1.86
C ALA A 132 -14.60 7.55 -3.20
N GLY A 133 -15.14 6.46 -3.77
CA GLY A 133 -14.76 5.82 -5.04
C GLY A 133 -13.52 4.98 -4.95
#